data_AF-A0A7S1SMZ4-F1
#
_entry.id   AF-A0A7S1SMZ4-F1
#
_cell.length_a   1.000
_cell.length_b   1.000
_cell.length_c   1.000
_cell.angle_alpha   90.00
_cell.angle_beta   90.00
_cell.angle_gamma   90.00
#
_symmetry.space_group_name_H-M   'P 1'
#
loop_
_entity.id
_entity.type
_entity.pdbx_description
1 polymer ?
#
loop_
_entity_poly.entity_id
_entity_poly.type
_entity_poly.pdbx_seq_one_letter_code
_entity_poly.pdbx_strand_id
1 'polypeptide(L)'
;DEDGDGDEKGAAGDASDEEAEGEEEDDEDEVVITKDKSERVITTSVVESWCKQAKAGKMRSLRFLLQAFRSATHFGDGEEVDDVKIASSKCFNSIMLFVLKEVDAIFRGMLGMGGPQEDAAGGSAQLQKSSRWKKVQPLVKSFLGNSLHLLTTTTDPTLVAFILRRVR
;
A
#
# COMPACT_ATOMS: atom_id res chain seq x y z
N ASP A 1 7.66 -11.47 58.15
CA ASP A 1 7.12 -10.12 58.25
C ASP A 1 7.82 -9.30 57.16
N GLU A 2 7.39 -9.47 55.89
CA GLU A 2 6.37 -8.63 55.20
C GLU A 2 6.95 -7.21 55.00
N ASP A 3 7.14 -6.62 53.82
CA ASP A 3 6.44 -6.57 52.52
C ASP A 3 7.51 -6.20 51.43
N GLY A 4 7.40 -6.35 50.11
CA GLY A 4 6.27 -6.29 49.15
C GLY A 4 6.60 -5.23 48.08
N ASP A 5 6.26 -5.51 46.80
CA ASP A 5 6.34 -4.64 45.58
C ASP A 5 7.66 -4.71 44.76
N GLY A 6 7.75 -5.15 43.50
CA GLY A 6 6.75 -5.47 42.47
C GLY A 6 6.76 -4.44 41.33
N ASP A 7 7.57 -4.62 40.28
CA ASP A 7 7.19 -4.16 38.92
C ASP A 7 8.03 -4.85 37.83
N GLU A 8 7.34 -5.66 37.02
CA GLU A 8 7.78 -6.23 35.76
C GLU A 8 7.83 -5.15 34.67
N LYS A 9 8.96 -5.02 33.96
CA LYS A 9 8.94 -4.41 32.62
C LYS A 9 9.12 -5.47 31.55
N GLY A 10 7.95 -5.91 31.04
CA GLY A 10 7.78 -6.71 29.85
C GLY A 10 8.21 -5.99 28.57
N ALA A 11 8.52 -6.83 27.59
CA ALA A 11 9.07 -6.53 26.29
C ALA A 11 8.06 -5.96 25.27
N ALA A 12 8.60 -5.19 24.33
CA ALA A 12 8.18 -5.16 22.91
C ALA A 12 9.45 -4.73 22.14
N GLY A 13 10.11 -5.55 21.32
CA GLY A 13 9.54 -6.45 20.33
C GLY A 13 9.53 -5.75 18.97
N ASP A 14 10.65 -5.12 18.58
CA ASP A 14 10.85 -4.54 17.25
C ASP A 14 11.06 -5.69 16.26
N ALA A 15 9.97 -6.10 15.62
CA ALA A 15 10.00 -7.04 14.51
C ALA A 15 10.11 -6.22 13.22
N SER A 16 11.34 -5.82 12.89
CA SER A 16 11.69 -5.43 11.53
C SER A 16 11.63 -6.68 10.66
N ASP A 17 10.47 -6.93 10.06
CA ASP A 17 10.24 -8.00 9.07
C ASP A 17 10.57 -7.43 7.68
N GLU A 18 11.87 -7.18 7.45
CA GLU A 18 12.42 -6.99 6.10
C GLU A 18 12.80 -8.35 5.54
N GLU A 19 11.90 -9.02 4.84
CA GLU A 19 12.25 -10.04 3.84
C GLU A 19 11.03 -10.30 2.94
N ALA A 20 11.04 -9.71 1.74
CA ALA A 20 10.21 -10.21 0.63
C ALA A 20 10.93 -9.98 -0.69
N GLU A 21 12.11 -10.60 -0.81
CA GLU A 21 12.70 -11.02 -2.08
C GLU A 21 11.72 -11.99 -2.77
N GLY A 22 10.86 -11.43 -3.61
CA GLY A 22 10.02 -12.16 -4.54
C GLY A 22 10.41 -11.81 -5.96
N GLU A 23 11.54 -12.35 -6.43
CA GLU A 23 11.83 -12.48 -7.85
C GLU A 23 10.76 -13.39 -8.49
N GLU A 24 10.01 -12.89 -9.46
CA GLU A 24 9.65 -13.63 -10.68
C GLU A 24 9.53 -12.64 -11.86
N GLU A 25 10.12 -13.06 -12.97
CA GLU A 25 10.32 -12.38 -14.26
C GLU A 25 9.03 -12.13 -15.05
N ASP A 26 9.21 -11.27 -16.06
CA ASP A 26 8.45 -11.11 -17.31
C ASP A 26 7.34 -10.04 -17.35
N ASP A 27 7.75 -8.82 -17.68
CA ASP A 27 7.40 -8.17 -18.96
C ASP A 27 8.23 -6.89 -19.08
N GLU A 28 8.93 -6.74 -20.21
CA GLU A 28 9.85 -5.64 -20.53
C GLU A 28 9.10 -4.30 -20.67
N ASP A 29 8.89 -3.61 -19.55
CA ASP A 29 8.69 -2.16 -19.54
C ASP A 29 9.81 -1.56 -18.70
N GLU A 30 10.79 -0.97 -19.39
CA GLU A 30 11.99 -0.32 -18.88
C GLU A 30 11.66 0.72 -17.80
N VAL A 31 11.58 0.26 -16.54
CA VAL A 31 11.89 1.13 -15.42
C VAL A 31 13.40 1.27 -15.46
N VAL A 32 13.89 2.44 -15.85
CA VAL A 32 15.30 2.80 -15.68
C VAL A 32 15.60 2.78 -14.18
N ILE A 33 15.91 1.61 -13.66
CA ILE A 33 16.51 1.43 -12.34
C ILE A 33 18.01 1.55 -12.59
N THR A 34 18.53 2.78 -12.53
CA THR A 34 19.97 2.97 -12.42
C THR A 34 20.43 2.19 -11.19
N LYS A 35 21.39 1.29 -11.39
CA LYS A 35 21.94 0.38 -10.38
C LYS A 35 22.89 1.09 -9.40
N ASP A 36 22.59 2.34 -9.11
CA ASP A 36 23.25 3.19 -8.13
C ASP A 36 22.21 3.57 -7.08
N LYS A 37 22.65 3.85 -5.85
CA LYS A 37 21.82 4.35 -4.73
C LYS A 37 21.27 5.77 -4.99
N SER A 38 20.78 6.02 -6.20
CA SER A 38 20.12 7.23 -6.63
C SER A 38 18.62 7.08 -6.38
N GLU A 39 18.11 7.92 -5.49
CA GLU A 39 16.69 8.16 -5.22
C GLU A 39 15.83 7.99 -6.50
N ARG A 40 14.85 7.07 -6.48
CA ARG A 40 13.99 6.81 -7.64
C ARG A 40 13.01 7.96 -7.81
N VAL A 41 13.20 8.77 -8.85
CA VAL A 41 12.30 9.91 -9.15
C VAL A 41 11.05 9.44 -9.89
N ILE A 42 9.89 9.62 -9.27
CA ILE A 42 8.57 9.31 -9.82
C ILE A 42 8.00 10.54 -10.54
N THR A 43 7.93 10.44 -11.87
CA THR A 43 7.37 11.48 -12.75
C THR A 43 5.90 11.23 -13.06
N THR A 44 5.20 12.22 -13.61
CA THR A 44 3.76 12.12 -13.89
C THR A 44 3.47 11.05 -14.95
N SER A 45 4.32 10.92 -15.98
CA SER A 45 4.17 9.91 -17.02
C SER A 45 4.31 8.48 -16.47
N VAL A 46 5.25 8.27 -15.53
CA VAL A 46 5.43 7.00 -14.84
C VAL A 46 4.19 6.63 -14.02
N VAL A 47 3.66 7.58 -13.24
CA VAL A 47 2.42 7.37 -12.48
C VAL A 47 1.25 7.04 -13.41
N GLU A 48 1.07 7.78 -14.49
CA GLU A 48 -0.01 7.53 -15.46
C GLU A 48 0.09 6.14 -16.10
N SER A 49 1.31 5.69 -16.41
CA SER A 49 1.56 4.33 -16.90
C SER A 49 1.17 3.29 -15.84
N TRP A 50 1.66 3.43 -14.61
CA TRP A 50 1.33 2.50 -13.53
C TRP A 50 -0.17 2.44 -13.24
N CYS A 51 -0.87 3.58 -13.27
CA CYS A 51 -2.32 3.66 -13.10
C CYS A 51 -3.06 2.80 -14.14
N LYS A 52 -2.69 2.91 -15.42
CA LYS A 52 -3.29 2.12 -16.51
C LYS A 52 -3.02 0.63 -16.33
N GLN A 53 -1.76 0.29 -16.03
CA GLN A 53 -1.33 -1.09 -15.86
C GLN A 53 -1.98 -1.76 -14.63
N ALA A 54 -2.07 -1.05 -13.50
CA ALA A 54 -2.72 -1.55 -12.30
C ALA A 54 -4.22 -1.81 -12.53
N LYS A 55 -4.90 -0.92 -13.28
CA LYS A 55 -6.30 -1.15 -13.72
C LYS A 55 -6.46 -2.37 -14.62
N ALA A 56 -5.44 -2.69 -15.42
CA ALA A 56 -5.40 -3.91 -16.23
C ALA A 56 -5.04 -5.18 -15.41
N GLY A 57 -4.85 -5.07 -14.10
CA GLY A 57 -4.52 -6.18 -13.22
C GLY A 57 -3.02 -6.47 -13.09
N LYS A 58 -2.13 -5.61 -13.64
CA LYS A 58 -0.68 -5.77 -13.47
C LYS A 58 -0.28 -5.49 -12.01
N MET A 59 0.09 -6.55 -11.31
CA MET A 59 0.45 -6.51 -9.88
C MET A 59 1.69 -5.68 -9.57
N ARG A 60 2.70 -5.72 -10.44
CA ARG A 60 3.94 -4.95 -10.27
C ARG A 60 3.66 -3.45 -10.22
N SER A 61 2.77 -2.97 -11.08
CA SER A 61 2.40 -1.55 -11.16
C SER A 61 1.57 -1.12 -9.95
N LEU A 62 0.71 -2.00 -9.43
CA LEU A 62 0.00 -1.77 -8.17
C LEU A 62 0.97 -1.66 -6.99
N ARG A 63 2.00 -2.52 -6.92
CA ARG A 63 3.05 -2.43 -5.90
C ARG A 63 3.77 -1.08 -5.93
N PHE A 64 4.21 -0.64 -7.10
CA PHE A 64 4.89 0.65 -7.24
C PHE A 64 3.99 1.83 -6.87
N LEU A 65 2.69 1.78 -7.18
CA LEU A 65 1.74 2.81 -6.74
C LEU A 65 1.57 2.83 -5.21
N LEU A 66 1.54 1.67 -4.56
CA LEU A 66 1.43 1.59 -3.10
C LEU A 66 2.71 2.03 -2.39
N GLN A 67 3.88 1.75 -2.96
CA GLN A 67 5.16 2.29 -2.50
C GLN A 67 5.17 3.82 -2.62
N ALA A 68 4.80 4.36 -3.78
CA ALA A 68 4.71 5.81 -4.00
C ALA A 68 3.68 6.47 -3.08
N PHE A 69 2.58 5.77 -2.78
CA PHE A 69 1.56 6.22 -1.82
C PHE A 69 2.10 6.26 -0.40
N ARG A 70 2.85 5.24 0.05
CA ARG A 70 3.52 5.23 1.35
C ARG A 70 4.47 6.42 1.49
N SER A 71 5.36 6.64 0.53
CA SER A 71 6.25 7.81 0.54
C SER A 71 5.47 9.14 0.53
N ALA A 72 4.31 9.19 -0.13
CA ALA A 72 3.44 10.35 -0.14
C ALA A 72 2.76 10.60 1.22
N THR A 73 2.29 9.56 1.91
CA THR A 73 1.56 9.70 3.18
C THR A 73 2.47 10.04 4.35
N HIS A 74 3.73 9.58 4.32
CA HIS A 74 4.76 9.89 5.30
C HIS A 74 5.59 11.13 4.94
N PHE A 75 5.17 11.88 3.91
CA PHE A 75 5.88 13.09 3.51
C PHE A 75 5.81 14.14 4.62
N GLY A 76 6.93 14.36 5.30
CA GLY A 76 7.04 15.32 6.41
C GLY A 76 7.28 14.68 7.78
N ASP A 77 7.25 13.35 7.88
CA ASP A 77 7.52 12.64 9.13
C ASP A 77 9.02 12.54 9.48
N GLY A 78 9.89 12.97 8.56
CA GLY A 78 11.34 12.80 8.68
C GLY A 78 11.84 11.38 8.37
N GLU A 79 10.93 10.46 8.07
CA GLU A 79 11.24 9.13 7.55
C GLU A 79 11.32 9.19 6.02
N GLU A 80 12.52 9.02 5.45
CA GLU A 80 12.65 8.73 4.03
C GLU A 80 12.24 7.28 3.80
N VAL A 81 11.00 7.09 3.39
CA VAL A 81 10.43 5.77 3.15
C VAL A 81 10.62 5.39 1.68
N ASP A 82 11.36 4.30 1.46
CA ASP A 82 11.52 3.59 0.19
C ASP A 82 12.39 4.28 -0.89
N ASP A 83 13.29 5.21 -0.54
CA ASP A 83 14.23 5.91 -1.47
C ASP A 83 13.54 6.50 -2.73
N VAL A 84 12.32 7.02 -2.56
CA VAL A 84 11.46 7.48 -3.66
C VAL A 84 11.23 8.99 -3.60
N LYS A 85 11.55 9.69 -4.70
CA LYS A 85 11.25 11.11 -4.86
C LYS A 85 9.98 11.33 -5.68
N ILE A 86 8.99 12.03 -5.14
CA ILE A 86 7.84 12.46 -5.93
C ILE A 86 8.17 13.78 -6.65
N ALA A 87 8.23 13.75 -7.98
CA ALA A 87 8.80 14.87 -8.76
C ALA A 87 7.98 16.17 -8.72
N SER A 88 6.68 16.11 -8.42
CA SER A 88 5.80 17.29 -8.42
C SER A 88 4.51 17.07 -7.62
N SER A 89 3.84 18.17 -7.24
CA SER A 89 2.50 18.12 -6.65
C SER A 89 1.47 17.45 -7.56
N LYS A 90 1.66 17.51 -8.89
CA LYS A 90 0.82 16.79 -9.84
C LYS A 90 1.01 15.28 -9.71
N CYS A 91 2.25 14.80 -9.60
CA CYS A 91 2.53 13.38 -9.34
C CYS A 91 1.88 12.94 -8.03
N PHE A 92 2.11 13.69 -6.95
CA PHE A 92 1.54 13.44 -5.62
C PHE A 92 0.01 13.30 -5.69
N ASN A 93 -0.68 14.30 -6.26
CA ASN A 93 -2.13 14.30 -6.34
C ASN A 93 -2.65 13.14 -7.20
N SER A 94 -1.99 12.82 -8.31
CA SER A 94 -2.36 11.68 -9.15
C SER A 94 -2.24 10.34 -8.41
N ILE A 95 -1.15 10.12 -7.67
CA ILE A 95 -0.95 8.94 -6.82
C ILE A 95 -2.08 8.86 -5.79
N MET A 96 -2.28 9.95 -5.05
CA MET A 96 -3.26 10.03 -3.97
C MET A 96 -4.69 9.74 -4.46
N LEU A 97 -5.10 10.40 -5.55
CA LEU A 97 -6.42 10.22 -6.11
C LEU A 97 -6.58 8.82 -6.70
N PHE A 98 -5.58 8.28 -7.39
CA PHE A 98 -5.71 6.94 -7.94
C PHE A 98 -5.83 5.90 -6.84
N VAL A 99 -4.92 5.93 -5.86
CA VAL A 99 -4.87 4.92 -4.80
C VAL A 99 -6.14 4.91 -3.98
N LEU A 100 -6.60 6.08 -3.51
CA LEU A 100 -7.86 6.15 -2.76
C LEU A 100 -9.06 5.76 -3.63
N LYS A 101 -9.12 6.14 -4.91
CA LYS A 101 -10.34 5.92 -5.70
C LYS A 101 -10.47 4.53 -6.31
N GLU A 102 -9.37 3.86 -6.62
CA GLU A 102 -9.37 2.69 -7.53
C GLU A 102 -8.86 1.41 -6.87
N VAL A 103 -8.00 1.48 -5.84
CA VAL A 103 -7.30 0.31 -5.32
C VAL A 103 -8.23 -0.70 -4.66
N ASP A 104 -9.28 -0.25 -3.97
CA ASP A 104 -10.31 -1.15 -3.44
C ASP A 104 -10.95 -2.00 -4.55
N ALA A 105 -11.38 -1.37 -5.65
CA ALA A 105 -11.97 -2.07 -6.79
C ALA A 105 -10.97 -3.04 -7.45
N ILE A 106 -9.68 -2.66 -7.53
CA ILE A 106 -8.62 -3.53 -8.04
C ILE A 106 -8.45 -4.76 -7.13
N PHE A 107 -8.38 -4.58 -5.80
CA PHE A 107 -8.29 -5.70 -4.86
C PHE A 107 -9.50 -6.63 -4.96
N ARG A 108 -10.72 -6.08 -5.06
CA ARG A 108 -11.94 -6.88 -5.26
C ARG A 108 -11.85 -7.72 -6.54
N GLY A 109 -11.46 -7.11 -7.66
CA GLY A 109 -11.27 -7.82 -8.92
C GLY A 109 -10.21 -8.94 -8.83
N MET A 110 -9.10 -8.68 -8.15
CA MET A 110 -8.04 -9.66 -7.91
C MET A 110 -8.47 -10.84 -7.03
N LEU A 111 -9.33 -10.57 -6.06
CA LEU A 111 -9.88 -11.56 -5.14
C LEU A 111 -11.11 -12.28 -5.72
N GLY A 112 -11.61 -11.85 -6.88
CA GLY A 112 -12.83 -12.39 -7.50
C GLY A 112 -14.11 -11.99 -6.75
N MET A 113 -14.07 -10.90 -6.00
CA MET A 113 -15.20 -10.31 -5.29
C MET A 113 -15.94 -9.34 -6.23
N GLY A 114 -17.28 -9.33 -6.25
CA GLY A 114 -18.09 -8.48 -7.13
C GLY A 114 -18.62 -9.14 -8.41
N GLY A 115 -18.47 -10.46 -8.56
CA GLY A 115 -19.07 -11.25 -9.65
C GLY A 115 -20.26 -12.10 -9.18
N PRO A 116 -21.02 -12.74 -10.08
CA PRO A 116 -22.14 -13.63 -9.71
C PRO A 116 -21.75 -14.81 -8.81
N GLN A 117 -20.45 -15.06 -8.66
CA GLN A 117 -19.85 -16.12 -7.85
C GLN A 117 -19.44 -15.63 -6.45
N GLU A 118 -19.70 -14.38 -6.09
CA GLU A 118 -19.40 -13.81 -4.76
C GLU A 118 -20.09 -14.63 -3.64
N ASP A 119 -21.29 -15.14 -3.92
CA ASP A 119 -22.05 -16.02 -3.02
C ASP A 119 -21.43 -17.43 -2.87
N ALA A 120 -20.52 -17.84 -3.77
CA ALA A 120 -19.87 -19.15 -3.73
C ALA A 120 -18.51 -19.14 -3.00
N ALA A 121 -17.99 -17.96 -2.64
CA ALA A 121 -16.64 -17.81 -2.06
C ALA A 121 -16.54 -18.21 -0.57
N GLY A 122 -17.62 -18.69 0.06
CA GLY A 122 -17.59 -19.28 1.41
C GLY A 122 -17.25 -18.31 2.54
N GLY A 123 -17.52 -17.02 2.34
CA GLY A 123 -17.30 -15.97 3.34
C GLY A 123 -15.83 -15.63 3.59
N SER A 124 -15.60 -14.68 4.51
CA SER A 124 -14.26 -14.14 4.82
C SER A 124 -13.25 -15.21 5.25
N ALA A 125 -13.67 -16.23 5.98
CA ALA A 125 -12.80 -17.30 6.45
C ALA A 125 -12.23 -18.19 5.33
N GLN A 126 -12.98 -18.40 4.25
CA GLN A 126 -12.52 -19.18 3.10
C GLN A 126 -11.65 -18.32 2.18
N LEU A 127 -11.95 -17.03 2.05
CA LEU A 127 -11.09 -16.06 1.36
C LEU A 127 -9.68 -16.03 1.96
N GLN A 128 -9.56 -15.95 3.30
CA GLN A 128 -8.27 -15.92 4.00
C GLN A 128 -7.40 -17.17 3.71
N LYS A 129 -8.02 -18.31 3.41
CA LYS A 129 -7.33 -19.56 3.09
C LYS A 129 -6.92 -19.66 1.62
N SER A 130 -7.47 -18.82 0.75
CA SER A 130 -7.21 -18.85 -0.69
C SER A 130 -5.78 -18.41 -1.03
N SER A 131 -5.21 -19.01 -2.08
CA SER A 131 -3.90 -18.59 -2.61
C SER A 131 -3.91 -17.16 -3.16
N ARG A 132 -5.06 -16.72 -3.69
CA ARG A 132 -5.27 -15.33 -4.15
C ARG A 132 -5.11 -14.35 -3.00
N TRP A 133 -5.73 -14.61 -1.86
CA TRP A 133 -5.59 -13.76 -0.68
C TRP A 133 -4.14 -13.67 -0.21
N LYS A 134 -3.42 -14.80 -0.09
CA LYS A 134 -2.02 -14.80 0.34
C LYS A 134 -1.13 -13.88 -0.51
N LYS A 135 -1.39 -13.81 -1.82
CA LYS A 135 -0.66 -12.92 -2.75
C LYS A 135 -1.02 -11.44 -2.60
N VAL A 136 -2.28 -11.14 -2.26
CA VAL A 136 -2.82 -9.76 -2.22
C VAL A 136 -2.75 -9.15 -0.81
N GLN A 137 -2.77 -9.97 0.23
CA GLN A 137 -2.80 -9.58 1.64
C GLN A 137 -1.69 -8.59 2.03
N PRO A 138 -0.41 -8.74 1.63
CA PRO A 138 0.61 -7.74 1.94
C PRO A 138 0.28 -6.35 1.37
N LEU A 139 -0.29 -6.30 0.16
CA LEU A 139 -0.67 -5.05 -0.50
C LEU A 139 -1.88 -4.41 0.18
N VAL A 140 -2.86 -5.20 0.58
CA VAL A 140 -4.03 -4.73 1.34
C VAL A 140 -3.59 -4.15 2.68
N LYS A 141 -2.69 -4.84 3.39
CA LYS A 141 -2.14 -4.34 4.66
C LYS A 141 -1.42 -3.01 4.48
N SER A 142 -0.55 -2.91 3.47
CA SER A 142 0.15 -1.66 3.15
C SER A 142 -0.84 -0.53 2.82
N PHE A 143 -1.82 -0.77 1.96
CA PHE A 143 -2.85 0.22 1.62
C PHE A 143 -3.62 0.73 2.86
N LEU A 144 -4.09 -0.19 3.71
CA LEU A 144 -4.87 0.16 4.89
C LEU A 144 -4.02 0.87 5.96
N GLY A 145 -2.80 0.38 6.20
CA GLY A 145 -1.88 1.00 7.17
C GLY A 145 -1.52 2.43 6.78
N ASN A 146 -1.14 2.65 5.52
CA ASN A 146 -0.79 3.98 5.02
C ASN A 146 -2.02 4.91 4.94
N SER A 147 -3.20 4.38 4.62
CA SER A 147 -4.44 5.16 4.67
C SER A 147 -4.82 5.56 6.09
N LEU A 148 -4.62 4.68 7.07
CA LEU A 148 -4.83 4.99 8.48
C LEU A 148 -3.85 6.07 8.94
N HIS A 149 -2.57 5.94 8.59
CA HIS A 149 -1.58 6.96 8.88
C HIS A 149 -1.99 8.32 8.29
N LEU A 150 -2.36 8.36 7.00
CA LEU A 150 -2.87 9.57 6.36
C LEU A 150 -4.07 10.18 7.09
N LEU A 151 -5.01 9.35 7.57
CA LEU A 151 -6.15 9.83 8.35
C LEU A 151 -5.73 10.46 9.68
N THR A 152 -4.68 9.94 10.33
CA THR A 152 -4.17 10.48 11.59
C THR A 152 -3.40 11.78 11.42
N THR A 153 -2.77 12.00 10.28
CA THR A 153 -2.00 13.21 9.99
C THR A 153 -2.81 14.30 9.28
N THR A 154 -3.97 13.96 8.71
CA THR A 154 -4.85 14.92 8.03
C THR A 154 -5.71 15.71 9.01
N THR A 155 -5.59 17.04 8.97
CA THR A 155 -6.37 17.95 9.83
C THR A 155 -7.60 18.57 9.14
N ASP A 156 -7.68 18.55 7.80
CA ASP A 156 -8.85 19.04 7.06
C ASP A 156 -10.03 18.04 7.13
N PRO A 157 -11.17 18.40 7.76
CA PRO A 157 -12.31 17.51 7.88
C PRO A 157 -12.89 17.06 6.52
N THR A 158 -12.78 17.90 5.48
CA THR A 158 -13.27 17.57 4.15
C THR A 158 -12.43 16.45 3.53
N LEU A 159 -11.10 16.55 3.69
CA LEU A 159 -10.16 15.54 3.22
C LEU A 159 -10.29 14.23 4.01
N VAL A 160 -10.46 14.30 5.35
CA VAL A 160 -10.76 13.11 6.18
C VAL A 160 -12.02 12.41 5.69
N ALA A 161 -13.12 13.14 5.49
CA ALA A 161 -14.37 12.57 4.98
C ALA A 161 -14.21 11.96 3.58
N PHE A 162 -13.37 12.57 2.73
CA PHE A 162 -13.05 12.01 1.42
C PHE A 162 -12.31 10.67 1.54
N ILE A 163 -11.25 10.60 2.36
CA ILE A 163 -10.46 9.37 2.57
C ILE A 163 -11.34 8.25 3.14
N LEU A 164 -12.13 8.54 4.20
CA LEU A 164 -13.01 7.55 4.83
C LEU A 164 -14.06 6.96 3.88
N ARG A 165 -14.55 7.74 2.91
CA ARG A 165 -15.51 7.23 1.91
C ARG A 165 -14.89 6.26 0.91
N ARG A 166 -13.56 6.25 0.82
CA ARG A 166 -12.80 5.52 -0.20
C ARG A 166 -12.12 4.27 0.34
N VAL A 167 -11.85 4.21 1.64
CA VAL A 167 -11.27 3.05 2.33
C VAL A 167 -12.40 2.16 2.89
N ARG A 168 -13.24 1.60 2.00
CA ARG A 168 -14.44 0.82 2.38
C ARG A 168 -14.37 -0.66 2.03
#